data_AF-A0A149PRN7-F1
#
_entry.id   AF-A0A149PRN7-F1
#
_cell.length_a   1.000
_cell.length_b   1.000
_cell.length_c   1.000
_cell.angle_alpha   90.00
_cell.angle_beta   90.00
_cell.angle_gamma   90.00
#
_symmetry.space_group_name_H-M   'P 1'
#
loop_
_entity.id
_entity.type
_entity.pdbx_description
1 polymer ?
#
loop_
_entity_poly.entity_id
_entity_poly.type
_entity_poly.pdbx_seq_one_letter_code
_entity_poly.pdbx_strand_id
1 'polypeptide(L)'
;MSDPALDAAGSSLPLPPLPRTQNTPAVAHSRSAARIDGAGKEYVIDALRGFAALLVAYFHCRQIVWVGMQAFHQSVGHALSPSTLAAYLTFPIAWGSAGVPLFFVISGYCIHRGGALRLADNPAYRLDAGNFWLRRFARIYPVLLAALVLTFALDSASLQLPPVSHKIRDIGWQPFLVNLFSLQGVAGKTYGSNGALWTLSLEVQFYAIYPLLFALRRRIGMNAALGLVAAINLASAYVLERHDLQFFTSYWFSWMLGAWIADAKARSAREARAPAVLYVLAAALIAAGCVAFHFGQYGAFQIWALGFACYLYKALDGRNGSPREARGVRPLLRTWARAVSRLLSRFGDFSFSLYLIHLPIFVLLSSWLFRSSLQMSIWPSFGYMVVAVPAAYVFYRLVELPAMRWSASLRPKRR
;
A
#
# COMPACT_ATOMS: atom_id res chain seq x y z
N MET A 1 22.98 10.31 -28.28
CA MET A 1 21.65 9.67 -28.32
C MET A 1 21.31 9.25 -26.91
N SER A 2 20.53 10.10 -26.23
CA SER A 2 20.30 10.09 -24.78
C SER A 2 19.00 9.37 -24.42
N ASP A 3 19.08 8.59 -23.35
CA ASP A 3 18.16 7.51 -23.00
C ASP A 3 16.87 8.01 -22.30
N PRO A 4 15.67 7.61 -22.73
CA PRO A 4 14.40 7.94 -22.08
C PRO A 4 14.07 7.27 -20.74
N ALA A 5 14.93 6.40 -20.21
CA ALA A 5 14.50 5.39 -19.22
C ALA A 5 14.91 5.67 -17.77
N LEU A 6 15.34 6.89 -17.44
CA LEU A 6 15.85 7.24 -16.11
C LEU A 6 14.79 7.53 -15.03
N ASP A 7 13.51 7.70 -15.37
CA ASP A 7 12.51 8.22 -14.41
C ASP A 7 11.60 7.16 -13.75
N ALA A 8 11.74 5.86 -14.06
CA ALA A 8 10.87 4.81 -13.50
C ALA A 8 11.34 4.27 -12.12
N ALA A 9 11.99 5.12 -11.32
CA ALA A 9 12.33 4.87 -9.92
C ALA A 9 12.16 6.17 -9.13
N GLY A 10 11.19 6.18 -8.21
CA GLY A 10 10.72 7.37 -7.50
C GLY A 10 11.82 8.26 -6.93
N SER A 11 11.85 9.50 -7.43
CA SER A 11 12.04 10.72 -6.65
C SER A 11 11.67 11.93 -7.53
N SER A 12 10.76 12.79 -7.08
CA SER A 12 10.28 13.95 -7.82
C SER A 12 11.20 15.18 -7.66
N LEU A 13 12.43 15.15 -8.17
CA LEU A 13 13.27 16.36 -8.30
C LEU A 13 14.08 16.35 -9.62
N PRO A 14 13.94 17.36 -10.51
CA PRO A 14 14.69 17.42 -11.75
C PRO A 14 16.09 18.02 -11.55
N LEU A 15 17.12 17.36 -12.12
CA LEU A 15 18.44 17.95 -12.39
C LEU A 15 18.41 18.71 -13.73
N PRO A 16 19.19 19.80 -13.90
CA PRO A 16 19.17 20.60 -15.14
C PRO A 16 19.87 19.88 -16.31
N PRO A 17 19.35 20.00 -17.56
CA PRO A 17 19.92 19.30 -18.71
C PRO A 17 21.06 20.09 -19.40
N LEU A 18 22.12 19.37 -19.78
CA LEU A 18 23.15 19.84 -20.73
C LEU A 18 22.64 19.73 -22.19
N PRO A 19 23.10 20.58 -23.13
CA PRO A 19 22.52 20.67 -24.46
C PRO A 19 23.13 19.65 -25.43
N ARG A 20 22.30 18.99 -26.27
CA ARG A 20 22.68 18.54 -27.63
C ARG A 20 21.48 18.10 -28.51
N THR A 21 21.28 18.91 -29.56
CA THR A 21 20.99 18.64 -30.98
C THR A 21 20.04 17.51 -31.42
N GLN A 22 18.89 17.98 -31.96
CA GLN A 22 18.09 17.57 -33.14
C GLN A 22 17.92 16.08 -33.50
N ASN A 23 16.65 15.61 -33.54
CA ASN A 23 16.10 14.72 -34.58
C ASN A 23 14.56 14.58 -34.52
N THR A 24 13.89 14.86 -35.65
CA THR A 24 12.48 14.55 -36.08
C THR A 24 11.28 14.82 -35.13
N PRO A 25 10.33 15.71 -35.50
CA PRO A 25 9.26 16.18 -34.60
C PRO A 25 8.19 15.12 -34.24
N ALA A 26 7.78 14.25 -35.17
CA ALA A 26 6.66 13.32 -34.93
C ALA A 26 6.96 12.20 -33.89
N VAL A 27 8.18 11.66 -33.91
CA VAL A 27 8.62 10.62 -32.96
C VAL A 27 8.95 11.21 -31.59
N ALA A 28 9.43 12.46 -31.55
CA ALA A 28 9.67 13.19 -30.31
C ALA A 28 8.35 13.49 -29.56
N HIS A 29 7.29 13.87 -30.28
CA HIS A 29 5.98 14.12 -29.68
C HIS A 29 5.34 12.85 -29.09
N SER A 30 5.42 11.70 -29.77
CA SER A 30 4.82 10.45 -29.27
C SER A 30 5.55 9.90 -28.03
N ARG A 31 6.87 10.06 -27.97
CA ARG A 31 7.69 9.70 -26.80
C ARG A 31 7.50 10.66 -25.64
N SER A 32 7.35 11.95 -25.90
CA SER A 32 7.07 12.97 -24.88
C SER A 32 5.69 12.74 -24.24
N ALA A 33 4.64 12.54 -25.05
CA ALA A 33 3.30 12.24 -24.56
C ALA A 33 3.27 10.93 -23.74
N ALA A 34 3.96 9.88 -24.19
CA ALA A 34 4.05 8.61 -23.46
C ALA A 34 4.76 8.73 -22.10
N ARG A 35 5.80 9.58 -21.99
CA ARG A 35 6.48 9.86 -20.71
C ARG A 35 5.59 10.65 -19.76
N ILE A 36 4.89 11.66 -20.27
CA ILE A 36 3.96 12.49 -19.47
C ILE A 36 2.80 11.62 -18.93
N ASP A 37 2.25 10.73 -19.77
CA ASP A 37 1.21 9.78 -19.37
C ASP A 37 1.70 8.75 -18.35
N GLY A 38 2.98 8.36 -18.42
CA GLY A 38 3.64 7.48 -17.45
C GLY A 38 3.78 8.15 -16.08
N ALA A 39 4.32 9.36 -16.06
CA ALA A 39 4.51 10.15 -14.84
C ALA A 39 3.18 10.48 -14.15
N GLY A 40 2.12 10.79 -14.91
CA GLY A 40 0.79 11.03 -14.36
C GLY A 40 0.17 9.82 -13.67
N LYS A 41 0.41 8.61 -14.19
CA LYS A 41 -0.07 7.35 -13.59
C LYS A 41 0.67 6.98 -12.32
N GLU A 42 2.00 7.15 -12.32
CA GLU A 42 2.84 6.92 -11.15
C GLU A 42 2.43 7.83 -9.99
N TYR A 43 2.20 9.11 -10.29
CA TYR A 43 1.75 10.08 -9.31
C TYR A 43 0.40 9.73 -8.63
N VAL A 44 -0.59 9.23 -9.38
CA VAL A 44 -1.88 8.80 -8.81
C VAL A 44 -1.68 7.61 -7.87
N ILE A 45 -0.82 6.66 -8.26
CA ILE A 45 -0.51 5.49 -7.45
C ILE A 45 0.18 5.89 -6.15
N ASP A 46 1.17 6.78 -6.23
CA ASP A 46 1.89 7.25 -5.04
C ASP A 46 0.98 8.02 -4.09
N ALA A 47 0.07 8.84 -4.62
CA ALA A 47 -0.93 9.53 -3.81
C ALA A 47 -1.87 8.55 -3.07
N LEU A 48 -2.33 7.48 -3.75
CA LEU A 48 -3.16 6.45 -3.12
C LEU A 48 -2.39 5.66 -2.06
N ARG A 49 -1.11 5.35 -2.31
CA ARG A 49 -0.22 4.69 -1.33
C ARG A 49 -0.02 5.56 -0.10
N GLY A 50 0.26 6.85 -0.28
CA GLY A 50 0.43 7.80 0.83
C GLY A 50 -0.85 7.94 1.66
N PHE A 51 -2.00 8.06 1.00
CA PHE A 51 -3.30 8.06 1.67
C PHE A 51 -3.53 6.78 2.48
N ALA A 52 -3.32 5.60 1.88
CA ALA A 52 -3.49 4.32 2.55
C ALA A 52 -2.56 4.16 3.75
N ALA A 53 -1.29 4.55 3.63
CA ALA A 53 -0.31 4.47 4.72
C ALA A 53 -0.72 5.34 5.92
N LEU A 54 -1.10 6.59 5.67
CA LEU A 54 -1.54 7.51 6.72
C LEU A 54 -2.83 7.04 7.38
N LEU A 55 -3.78 6.55 6.59
CA LEU A 55 -5.05 6.02 7.08
C LEU A 55 -4.84 4.81 8.02
N VAL A 56 -4.02 3.84 7.60
CA VAL A 56 -3.72 2.64 8.40
C VAL A 56 -2.92 2.99 9.66
N ALA A 57 -1.89 3.84 9.52
CA ALA A 57 -1.09 4.28 10.66
C ALA A 57 -1.95 5.01 11.70
N TYR A 58 -2.82 5.93 11.27
CA TYR A 58 -3.68 6.65 12.21
C TYR A 58 -4.76 5.75 12.84
N PHE A 59 -5.27 4.77 12.09
CA PHE A 59 -6.14 3.74 12.65
C PHE A 59 -5.47 2.95 13.77
N HIS A 60 -4.25 2.46 13.54
CA HIS A 60 -3.48 1.76 14.57
C HIS A 60 -3.10 2.66 15.75
N CYS A 61 -2.78 3.93 15.49
CA CYS A 61 -2.55 4.91 16.55
C CYS A 61 -3.76 5.00 17.50
N ARG A 62 -4.97 5.15 16.95
CA ARG A 62 -6.21 5.18 17.75
C ARG A 62 -6.42 3.89 18.55
N GLN A 63 -6.12 2.73 17.98
CA GLN A 63 -6.24 1.44 18.68
C GLN A 63 -5.24 1.28 19.85
N ILE A 64 -4.14 2.04 19.85
CA ILE A 64 -3.10 1.96 20.88
C ILE A 64 -3.33 2.97 22.00
N VAL A 65 -3.69 4.22 21.66
CA VAL A 65 -3.70 5.32 22.64
C VAL A 65 -5.10 5.76 23.06
N TRP A 66 -6.15 5.45 22.30
CA TRP A 66 -7.48 6.02 22.53
C TRP A 66 -8.50 4.97 22.96
N VAL A 67 -9.42 5.36 23.83
CA VAL A 67 -10.46 4.46 24.41
C VAL A 67 -11.45 3.88 23.39
N GLY A 68 -11.47 4.41 22.17
CA GLY A 68 -12.39 3.99 21.12
C GLY A 68 -13.71 4.75 21.15
N MET A 69 -14.40 4.75 20.02
CA MET A 69 -15.56 5.63 19.80
C MET A 69 -16.74 5.30 20.71
N GLN A 70 -16.99 4.02 20.95
CA GLN A 70 -18.12 3.59 21.78
C GLN A 70 -17.95 4.04 23.24
N ALA A 71 -16.79 3.76 23.85
CA ALA A 71 -16.49 4.20 25.21
C ALA A 71 -16.43 5.74 25.32
N PHE A 72 -15.85 6.39 24.32
CA PHE A 72 -15.83 7.86 24.25
C PHE A 72 -17.24 8.45 24.23
N HIS A 73 -18.13 7.96 23.36
CA HIS A 73 -19.51 8.43 23.28
C HIS A 73 -20.30 8.20 24.57
N GLN A 74 -20.13 7.05 25.22
CA GLN A 74 -20.78 6.75 26.50
C GLN A 74 -20.38 7.71 27.63
N SER A 75 -19.12 8.17 27.62
CA SER A 75 -18.61 9.07 28.66
C SER A 75 -18.86 10.56 28.40
N VAL A 76 -18.81 11.02 27.13
CA VAL A 76 -18.84 12.45 26.77
C VAL A 76 -20.19 12.86 26.16
N GLY A 77 -20.99 11.90 25.71
CA GLY A 77 -22.29 12.16 25.07
C GLY A 77 -22.16 13.12 23.87
N HIS A 78 -23.02 14.13 23.83
CA HIS A 78 -23.08 15.12 22.74
C HIS A 78 -22.39 16.45 23.07
N ALA A 79 -21.43 16.47 24.00
CA ALA A 79 -20.75 17.71 24.37
C ALA A 79 -20.07 18.38 23.15
N LEU A 80 -20.19 19.69 23.03
CA LEU A 80 -19.63 20.46 21.89
C LEU A 80 -18.24 21.03 22.18
N SER A 81 -17.38 20.25 22.84
CA SER A 81 -15.98 20.67 23.07
C SER A 81 -15.14 20.48 21.79
N PRO A 82 -14.08 21.28 21.58
CA PRO A 82 -13.16 21.08 20.45
C PRO A 82 -12.58 19.67 20.38
N SER A 83 -12.31 19.06 21.55
CA SER A 83 -11.82 17.67 21.63
C SER A 83 -12.87 16.65 21.20
N THR A 84 -14.15 16.90 21.52
CA THR A 84 -15.27 16.04 21.15
C THR A 84 -15.56 16.12 19.66
N LEU A 85 -15.54 17.33 19.10
CA LEU A 85 -15.69 17.53 17.67
C LEU A 85 -14.54 16.85 16.90
N ALA A 86 -13.30 17.05 17.33
CA ALA A 86 -12.14 16.40 16.73
C ALA A 86 -12.26 14.86 16.80
N ALA A 87 -12.69 14.31 17.94
CA ALA A 87 -12.90 12.87 18.08
C ALA A 87 -13.97 12.36 17.10
N TYR A 88 -15.14 12.99 17.02
CA TYR A 88 -16.21 12.60 16.09
C TYR A 88 -15.82 12.75 14.62
N LEU A 89 -15.06 13.79 14.26
CA LEU A 89 -14.53 13.94 12.90
C LEU A 89 -13.59 12.78 12.49
N THR A 90 -12.97 12.11 13.45
CA THR A 90 -12.14 10.92 13.19
C THR A 90 -12.93 9.62 13.09
N PHE A 91 -14.28 9.66 13.17
CA PHE A 91 -15.13 8.48 13.05
C PHE A 91 -14.83 7.62 11.80
N PRO A 92 -14.65 8.19 10.59
CA PRO A 92 -14.34 7.39 9.39
C PRO A 92 -13.06 6.57 9.49
N ILE A 93 -12.13 6.95 10.37
CA ILE A 93 -10.89 6.20 10.61
C ILE A 93 -11.16 4.83 11.24
N ALA A 94 -12.37 4.57 11.76
CA ALA A 94 -12.76 3.23 12.24
C ALA A 94 -12.61 2.13 11.17
N TRP A 95 -12.72 2.49 9.89
CA TRP A 95 -12.49 1.59 8.75
C TRP A 95 -11.09 1.72 8.14
N GLY A 96 -10.11 2.25 8.88
CA GLY A 96 -8.77 2.49 8.34
C GLY A 96 -8.03 1.22 7.91
N SER A 97 -8.44 0.05 8.38
CA SER A 97 -8.00 -1.25 7.88
C SER A 97 -8.26 -1.46 6.38
N ALA A 98 -9.19 -0.71 5.77
CA ALA A 98 -9.43 -0.69 4.33
C ALA A 98 -8.19 -0.25 3.51
N GLY A 99 -7.20 0.41 4.12
CA GLY A 99 -5.94 0.69 3.42
C GLY A 99 -5.17 -0.58 3.03
N VAL A 100 -5.35 -1.70 3.72
CA VAL A 100 -4.67 -2.97 3.42
C VAL A 100 -5.09 -3.56 2.05
N PRO A 101 -6.38 -3.80 1.74
CA PRO A 101 -6.77 -4.26 0.42
C PRO A 101 -6.41 -3.27 -0.70
N LEU A 102 -6.40 -1.95 -0.43
CA LEU A 102 -5.88 -0.96 -1.38
C LEU A 102 -4.38 -1.19 -1.68
N PHE A 103 -3.55 -1.46 -0.67
CA PHE A 103 -2.15 -1.82 -0.88
C PHE A 103 -1.99 -3.10 -1.70
N PHE A 104 -2.81 -4.13 -1.48
CA PHE A 104 -2.75 -5.36 -2.28
C PHE A 104 -3.08 -5.12 -3.75
N VAL A 105 -4.14 -4.36 -4.05
CA VAL A 105 -4.51 -4.01 -5.43
C VAL A 105 -3.40 -3.19 -6.10
N ILE A 106 -2.84 -2.18 -5.40
CA ILE A 106 -1.73 -1.38 -5.92
C ILE A 106 -0.48 -2.24 -6.16
N SER A 107 -0.14 -3.11 -5.19
CA SER A 107 1.01 -4.01 -5.27
C SER A 107 0.91 -4.91 -6.51
N GLY A 108 -0.22 -5.59 -6.71
CA GLY A 108 -0.45 -6.43 -7.88
C GLY A 108 -0.34 -5.68 -9.21
N TYR A 109 -0.89 -4.46 -9.27
CA TYR A 109 -0.75 -3.59 -10.44
C TYR A 109 0.71 -3.25 -10.73
N CYS A 110 1.43 -2.71 -9.75
CA CYS A 110 2.82 -2.26 -9.92
C CYS A 110 3.77 -3.40 -10.27
N ILE A 111 3.58 -4.57 -9.67
CA ILE A 111 4.42 -5.75 -9.92
C ILE A 111 4.16 -6.31 -11.32
N HIS A 112 2.89 -6.45 -11.71
CA HIS A 112 2.54 -7.09 -12.97
C HIS A 112 2.73 -6.18 -14.19
N ARG A 113 2.54 -4.86 -14.04
CA ARG A 113 2.57 -3.88 -15.15
C ARG A 113 3.77 -4.01 -16.09
N GLY A 114 4.99 -4.09 -15.54
CA GLY A 114 6.19 -4.19 -16.36
C GLY A 114 6.24 -5.47 -17.21
N GLY A 115 5.78 -6.60 -16.64
CA GLY A 115 5.65 -7.86 -17.35
C GLY A 115 4.52 -7.85 -18.38
N ALA A 116 3.38 -7.28 -18.04
CA ALA A 116 2.22 -7.15 -18.94
C ALA A 116 2.54 -6.34 -20.19
N LEU A 117 3.21 -5.18 -20.03
CA LEU A 117 3.63 -4.34 -21.16
C LEU A 117 4.59 -5.08 -22.09
N ARG A 118 5.63 -5.73 -21.54
CA ARG A 118 6.60 -6.50 -22.34
C ARG A 118 5.96 -7.70 -23.04
N LEU A 119 4.94 -8.30 -22.44
CA LEU A 119 4.22 -9.42 -23.01
C LEU A 119 3.21 -8.99 -24.08
N ALA A 120 2.68 -7.76 -23.98
CA ALA A 120 1.91 -7.13 -25.04
C ALA A 120 2.79 -6.77 -26.24
N ASP A 121 4.01 -6.27 -25.99
CA ASP A 121 4.99 -5.95 -27.04
C ASP A 121 5.61 -7.21 -27.68
N ASN A 122 5.85 -8.26 -26.88
CA ASN A 122 6.44 -9.52 -27.33
C ASN A 122 5.74 -10.72 -26.67
N PRO A 123 4.87 -11.46 -27.40
CA PRO A 123 4.18 -12.64 -26.88
C PRO A 123 5.11 -13.78 -26.39
N ALA A 124 6.33 -13.84 -26.93
CA ALA A 124 7.33 -14.82 -26.54
C ALA A 124 8.05 -14.45 -25.23
N TYR A 125 7.86 -13.23 -24.71
CA TYR A 125 8.51 -12.74 -23.50
C TYR A 125 8.30 -13.70 -22.31
N ARG A 126 9.41 -14.03 -21.64
CA ARG A 126 9.44 -14.81 -20.40
C ARG A 126 9.99 -13.95 -19.28
N LEU A 127 9.42 -14.11 -18.09
CA LEU A 127 9.94 -13.45 -16.90
C LEU A 127 11.23 -14.15 -16.46
N ASP A 128 12.28 -13.37 -16.28
CA ASP A 128 13.49 -13.80 -15.58
C ASP A 128 13.18 -13.87 -14.06
N ALA A 129 12.85 -15.08 -13.61
CA ALA A 129 12.40 -15.34 -12.24
C ALA A 129 13.50 -15.09 -11.20
N GLY A 130 14.73 -15.54 -11.46
CA GLY A 130 15.85 -15.39 -10.52
C GLY A 130 16.16 -13.92 -10.24
N ASN A 131 16.26 -13.13 -11.31
CA ASN A 131 16.48 -11.69 -11.19
C ASN A 131 15.25 -10.95 -10.63
N PHE A 132 14.03 -11.43 -10.91
CA PHE A 132 12.82 -10.91 -10.26
C PHE A 132 12.91 -11.09 -8.74
N TRP A 133 13.18 -12.30 -8.26
CA TRP A 133 13.29 -12.59 -6.82
C TRP A 133 14.45 -11.83 -6.18
N LEU A 134 15.63 -11.80 -6.82
CA LEU A 134 16.81 -11.10 -6.29
C LEU A 134 16.52 -9.60 -6.08
N ARG A 135 15.86 -8.94 -7.04
CA ARG A 135 15.47 -7.53 -6.89
C ARG A 135 14.47 -7.31 -5.77
N ARG A 136 13.53 -8.23 -5.55
CA ARG A 136 12.53 -8.13 -4.47
C ARG A 136 13.17 -8.39 -3.11
N PHE A 137 14.05 -9.38 -3.03
CA PHE A 137 14.87 -9.64 -1.85
C PHE A 137 15.69 -8.40 -1.46
N ALA A 138 16.46 -7.84 -2.39
CA ALA A 138 17.28 -6.65 -2.16
C ALA A 138 16.47 -5.41 -1.76
N ARG A 139 15.19 -5.33 -2.18
CA ARG A 139 14.29 -4.23 -1.82
C ARG A 139 13.68 -4.38 -0.42
N ILE A 140 13.37 -5.60 0.01
CA ILE A 140 12.54 -5.86 1.19
C ILE A 140 13.38 -6.24 2.41
N TYR A 141 14.31 -7.19 2.26
CA TYR A 141 14.98 -7.80 3.41
C TYR A 141 15.86 -6.83 4.21
N PRO A 142 16.62 -5.89 3.61
CA PRO A 142 17.35 -4.89 4.39
C PRO A 142 16.43 -4.04 5.26
N VAL A 143 15.27 -3.66 4.71
CA VAL A 143 14.28 -2.83 5.39
C VAL A 143 13.56 -3.61 6.48
N LEU A 144 13.19 -4.86 6.20
CA LEU A 144 12.60 -5.78 7.18
C LEU A 144 13.53 -6.01 8.36
N LEU A 145 14.81 -6.33 8.11
CA LEU A 145 15.78 -6.58 9.17
C LEU A 145 15.94 -5.35 10.06
N ALA A 146 16.10 -4.17 9.48
CA ALA A 146 16.18 -2.92 10.23
C ALA A 146 14.91 -2.63 11.04
N ALA A 147 13.72 -2.93 10.49
CA ALA A 147 12.45 -2.76 11.20
C ALA A 147 12.29 -3.75 12.38
N LEU A 148 12.75 -5.00 12.24
CA LEU A 148 12.76 -5.99 13.32
C LEU A 148 13.71 -5.57 14.45
N VAL A 149 14.92 -5.11 14.10
CA VAL A 149 15.88 -4.59 15.09
C VAL A 149 15.33 -3.35 15.80
N LEU A 150 14.69 -2.44 15.06
CA LEU A 150 14.04 -1.27 15.65
C LEU A 150 12.89 -1.68 16.57
N THR A 151 12.05 -2.64 16.17
CA THR A 151 10.97 -3.17 17.00
C THR A 151 11.53 -3.78 18.28
N PHE A 152 12.58 -4.59 18.19
CA PHE A 152 13.25 -5.15 19.36
C PHE A 152 13.75 -4.06 20.32
N ALA A 153 14.41 -3.02 19.80
CA ALA A 153 14.92 -1.93 20.61
C ALA A 153 13.81 -1.13 21.32
N LEU A 154 12.75 -0.75 20.59
CA LEU A 154 11.64 0.05 21.14
C LEU A 154 10.78 -0.77 22.12
N ASP A 155 10.54 -2.05 21.84
CA ASP A 155 9.78 -2.92 22.73
C ASP A 155 10.58 -3.25 23.99
N SER A 156 11.89 -3.49 23.87
CA SER A 156 12.77 -3.72 25.03
C SER A 156 12.80 -2.51 25.97
N ALA A 157 12.79 -1.28 25.42
CA ALA A 157 12.66 -0.07 26.22
C ALA A 157 11.26 0.04 26.86
N SER A 158 10.20 -0.31 26.13
CA SER A 158 8.82 -0.29 26.64
C SER A 158 8.58 -1.29 27.77
N LEU A 159 9.22 -2.46 27.72
CA LEU A 159 9.13 -3.50 28.75
C LEU A 159 9.70 -3.06 30.12
N GLN A 160 10.56 -2.04 30.13
CA GLN A 160 11.11 -1.46 31.37
C GLN A 160 10.14 -0.44 32.03
N LEU A 161 9.00 -0.15 31.39
CA LEU A 161 8.03 0.86 31.83
C LEU A 161 6.70 0.21 32.24
N PRO A 162 6.57 -0.30 33.48
CA PRO A 162 5.31 -0.86 33.94
C PRO A 162 4.22 0.23 34.11
N PRO A 163 2.93 -0.12 33.86
CA PRO A 163 2.46 -1.38 33.33
C PRO A 163 2.76 -1.53 31.83
N VAL A 164 3.16 -2.75 31.45
CA VAL A 164 3.55 -3.10 30.08
C VAL A 164 2.31 -3.11 29.17
N SER A 165 2.47 -2.59 27.96
CA SER A 165 1.42 -2.64 26.95
C SER A 165 1.10 -4.08 26.54
N HIS A 166 -0.18 -4.46 26.61
CA HIS A 166 -0.69 -5.74 26.11
C HIS A 166 -0.50 -5.94 24.59
N LYS A 167 -0.06 -4.90 23.86
CA LYS A 167 0.26 -4.99 22.43
C LYS A 167 1.62 -5.63 22.18
N ILE A 168 2.53 -5.61 23.16
CA ILE A 168 3.86 -6.23 23.03
C ILE A 168 3.69 -7.74 23.17
N ARG A 169 3.97 -8.46 22.08
CA ARG A 169 4.03 -9.93 22.06
C ARG A 169 5.46 -10.39 22.36
N ASP A 170 5.75 -11.65 22.08
CA ASP A 170 7.08 -12.23 22.24
C ASP A 170 8.12 -11.53 21.34
N ILE A 171 9.23 -11.11 21.97
CA ILE A 171 10.40 -10.48 21.34
C ILE A 171 11.63 -11.41 21.30
N GLY A 172 11.45 -12.69 21.64
CA GLY A 172 12.49 -13.71 21.61
C GLY A 172 13.01 -14.06 20.22
N TRP A 173 14.02 -14.93 20.18
CA TRP A 173 14.69 -15.30 18.92
C TRP A 173 13.80 -16.10 17.96
N GLN A 174 12.88 -16.92 18.47
CA GLN A 174 11.95 -17.71 17.65
C GLN A 174 11.02 -16.83 16.81
N PRO A 175 10.21 -15.91 17.38
CA PRO A 175 9.37 -15.03 16.58
C PRO A 175 10.18 -14.07 15.71
N PHE A 176 11.40 -13.69 16.13
CA PHE A 176 12.32 -12.91 15.27
C PHE A 176 12.63 -13.66 13.97
N LEU A 177 13.04 -14.94 14.06
CA LEU A 177 13.33 -15.77 12.88
C LEU A 177 12.08 -16.02 12.03
N VAL A 178 10.93 -16.31 12.66
CA VAL A 178 9.65 -16.47 11.94
C VAL A 178 9.33 -15.23 11.11
N ASN A 179 9.53 -14.04 11.67
CA ASN A 179 9.25 -12.79 10.96
C ASN A 179 10.32 -12.43 9.93
N LEU A 180 11.59 -12.75 10.21
CA LEU A 180 12.70 -12.58 9.26
C LEU A 180 12.49 -13.41 7.99
N PHE A 181 12.01 -14.65 8.13
CA PHE A 181 11.66 -15.53 7.00
C PHE A 181 10.28 -15.24 6.42
N SER A 182 9.56 -14.23 6.92
CA SER A 182 8.23 -13.84 6.44
C SER A 182 7.21 -14.98 6.56
N LEU A 183 7.26 -15.72 7.67
CA LEU A 183 6.38 -16.87 7.99
C LEU A 183 5.34 -16.55 9.08
N GLN A 184 5.30 -15.33 9.58
CA GLN A 184 4.26 -14.86 10.48
C GLN A 184 2.88 -14.98 9.81
N GLY A 185 1.90 -15.48 10.57
CA GLY A 185 0.59 -15.87 10.07
C GLY A 185 0.45 -17.37 9.78
N VAL A 186 1.57 -18.09 9.59
CA VAL A 186 1.60 -19.54 9.30
C VAL A 186 2.37 -20.29 10.39
N ALA A 187 3.64 -19.94 10.61
CA ALA A 187 4.55 -20.63 11.53
C ALA A 187 4.68 -19.91 12.89
N GLY A 188 4.02 -18.78 13.06
CA GLY A 188 4.04 -18.00 14.29
C GLY A 188 3.33 -16.66 14.15
N LYS A 189 3.38 -15.85 15.20
CA LYS A 189 2.73 -14.53 15.23
C LYS A 189 3.72 -13.41 14.88
N THR A 190 3.20 -12.20 14.73
CA THR A 190 4.01 -11.01 14.45
C THR A 190 4.99 -10.72 15.58
N TYR A 191 6.18 -10.24 15.23
CA TYR A 191 7.25 -9.96 16.19
C TYR A 191 6.93 -8.76 17.09
N GLY A 192 7.02 -8.95 18.41
CA GLY A 192 6.80 -7.89 19.39
C GLY A 192 5.46 -7.16 19.22
N SER A 193 5.48 -5.83 19.30
CA SER A 193 4.33 -4.96 19.09
C SER A 193 3.98 -4.72 17.62
N ASN A 194 4.81 -5.19 16.68
CA ASN A 194 4.68 -4.88 15.26
C ASN A 194 3.66 -5.79 14.56
N GLY A 195 2.41 -5.67 14.99
CA GLY A 195 1.25 -6.37 14.45
C GLY A 195 0.99 -6.13 12.96
N ALA A 196 1.63 -5.15 12.30
CA ALA A 196 1.45 -4.85 10.88
C ALA A 196 2.26 -5.79 9.97
N LEU A 197 3.26 -6.50 10.49
CA LEU A 197 4.14 -7.38 9.71
C LEU A 197 3.40 -8.53 9.01
N TRP A 198 2.19 -8.88 9.41
CA TRP A 198 1.43 -9.96 8.77
C TRP A 198 1.18 -9.72 7.28
N THR A 199 0.90 -8.49 6.85
CA THR A 199 0.67 -8.20 5.42
C THR A 199 1.95 -8.31 4.60
N LEU A 200 3.11 -8.01 5.21
CA LEU A 200 4.41 -8.16 4.57
C LEU A 200 4.71 -9.63 4.28
N SER A 201 4.36 -10.54 5.20
CA SER A 201 4.45 -11.98 4.99
C SER A 201 3.69 -12.41 3.74
N LEU A 202 2.44 -11.93 3.59
CA LEU A 202 1.64 -12.18 2.39
C LEU A 202 2.29 -11.58 1.13
N GLU A 203 2.88 -10.39 1.23
CA GLU A 203 3.57 -9.75 0.11
C GLU A 203 4.78 -10.59 -0.38
N VAL A 204 5.58 -11.11 0.54
CA VAL A 204 6.71 -12.02 0.24
C VAL A 204 6.22 -13.32 -0.40
N GLN A 205 5.11 -13.88 0.08
CA GLN A 205 4.48 -15.05 -0.54
C GLN A 205 3.95 -14.75 -1.95
N PHE A 206 3.34 -13.57 -2.19
CA PHE A 206 2.95 -13.14 -3.53
C PHE A 206 4.17 -13.04 -4.47
N TYR A 207 5.31 -12.55 -3.98
CA TYR A 207 6.55 -12.50 -4.77
C TYR A 207 7.09 -13.89 -5.10
N ALA A 208 7.04 -14.82 -4.16
CA ALA A 208 7.49 -16.19 -4.38
C ALA A 208 6.68 -16.87 -5.50
N ILE A 209 5.34 -16.75 -5.46
CA ILE A 209 4.45 -17.41 -6.44
C ILE A 209 4.34 -16.66 -7.78
N TYR A 210 4.73 -15.39 -7.85
CA TYR A 210 4.50 -14.54 -9.02
C TYR A 210 5.03 -15.11 -10.36
N PRO A 211 6.25 -15.67 -10.47
CA PRO A 211 6.71 -16.23 -11.73
C PRO A 211 5.84 -17.38 -12.24
N LEU A 212 5.31 -18.22 -11.34
CA LEU A 212 4.37 -19.30 -11.69
C LEU A 212 3.04 -18.72 -12.17
N LEU A 213 2.53 -17.69 -11.50
CA LEU A 213 1.32 -16.98 -11.93
C LEU A 213 1.52 -16.31 -13.31
N PHE A 214 2.69 -15.73 -13.57
CA PHE A 214 3.02 -15.16 -14.87
C PHE A 214 3.05 -16.25 -15.96
N ALA A 215 3.62 -17.42 -15.67
CA ALA A 215 3.59 -18.56 -16.58
C ALA A 215 2.17 -19.09 -16.81
N LEU A 216 1.34 -19.16 -15.77
CA LEU A 216 -0.06 -19.56 -15.84
C LEU A 216 -0.86 -18.59 -16.74
N ARG A 217 -0.72 -17.27 -16.53
CA ARG A 217 -1.32 -16.23 -17.37
C ARG A 217 -0.93 -16.36 -18.84
N ARG A 218 0.26 -16.87 -19.16
CA ARG A 218 0.66 -17.12 -20.55
C ARG A 218 -0.02 -18.35 -21.15
N ARG A 219 -0.37 -19.35 -20.34
CA ARG A 219 -1.01 -20.58 -20.81
C ARG A 219 -2.53 -20.45 -20.96
N ILE A 220 -3.21 -19.92 -19.94
CA ILE A 220 -4.69 -19.90 -19.89
C ILE A 220 -5.28 -18.49 -20.05
N GLY A 221 -4.44 -17.45 -20.15
CA GLY A 221 -4.89 -16.06 -20.20
C GLY A 221 -5.18 -15.47 -18.82
N MET A 222 -5.32 -14.14 -18.77
CA MET A 222 -5.47 -13.41 -17.50
C MET A 222 -6.84 -13.64 -16.84
N ASN A 223 -7.92 -13.72 -17.62
CA ASN A 223 -9.27 -13.90 -17.07
C ASN A 223 -9.45 -15.30 -16.45
N ALA A 224 -8.95 -16.35 -17.11
CA ALA A 224 -9.00 -17.70 -16.55
C ALA A 224 -8.10 -17.82 -15.30
N ALA A 225 -6.92 -17.19 -15.32
CA ALA A 225 -6.07 -17.11 -14.13
C ALA A 225 -6.76 -16.39 -12.96
N LEU A 226 -7.46 -15.27 -13.22
CA LEU A 226 -8.24 -14.57 -12.21
C LEU A 226 -9.36 -15.45 -11.64
N GLY A 227 -10.10 -16.17 -12.50
CA GLY A 227 -11.15 -17.10 -12.07
C GLY A 227 -10.62 -18.24 -11.20
N LEU A 228 -9.49 -18.84 -11.58
CA LEU A 228 -8.82 -19.87 -10.78
C LEU A 228 -8.36 -19.33 -9.42
N VAL A 229 -7.72 -18.16 -9.39
CA VAL A 229 -7.30 -17.51 -8.15
C VAL A 229 -8.50 -17.18 -7.27
N ALA A 230 -9.62 -16.73 -7.83
CA ALA A 230 -10.85 -16.47 -7.08
C ALA A 230 -11.42 -17.75 -6.44
N ALA A 231 -11.40 -18.88 -7.18
CA ALA A 231 -11.83 -20.17 -6.64
C ALA A 231 -10.91 -20.66 -5.50
N ILE A 232 -9.59 -20.57 -5.67
CA ILE A 232 -8.60 -20.91 -4.64
C ILE A 232 -8.78 -20.01 -3.41
N ASN A 233 -9.05 -18.72 -3.62
CA ASN A 233 -9.26 -17.76 -2.56
C ASN A 233 -10.49 -18.09 -1.71
N LEU A 234 -11.60 -18.45 -2.34
CA LEU A 234 -12.83 -18.86 -1.63
C LEU A 234 -12.63 -20.18 -0.87
N ALA A 235 -11.99 -21.18 -1.48
CA ALA A 235 -11.65 -22.43 -0.81
C ALA A 235 -10.72 -22.21 0.39
N SER A 236 -9.71 -21.35 0.21
CA SER A 236 -8.77 -20.96 1.26
C SER A 236 -9.47 -20.24 2.42
N ALA A 237 -10.41 -19.34 2.13
CA ALA A 237 -11.20 -18.67 3.16
C ALA A 237 -11.97 -19.68 4.00
N TYR A 238 -12.66 -20.62 3.35
CA TYR A 238 -13.46 -21.63 4.04
C TYR A 238 -12.63 -22.53 4.96
N VAL A 239 -11.43 -22.92 4.52
CA VAL A 239 -10.56 -23.88 5.23
C VAL A 239 -9.66 -23.18 6.25
N LEU A 240 -8.91 -22.15 5.86
CA LEU A 240 -7.81 -21.59 6.66
C LEU A 240 -8.25 -20.50 7.63
N GLU A 241 -9.26 -19.69 7.27
CA GLU A 241 -9.70 -18.58 8.12
C GLU A 241 -10.27 -19.08 9.45
N ARG A 242 -10.95 -20.24 9.42
CA ARG A 242 -11.48 -20.90 10.63
C ARG A 242 -10.39 -21.31 11.63
N HIS A 243 -9.14 -21.40 11.18
CA HIS A 243 -7.99 -21.80 11.99
C HIS A 243 -7.04 -20.64 12.31
N ASP A 244 -7.44 -19.39 12.06
CA ASP A 244 -6.61 -18.19 12.27
C ASP A 244 -5.26 -18.24 11.51
N LEU A 245 -5.25 -18.95 10.37
CA LEU A 245 -4.10 -19.07 9.49
C LEU A 245 -4.17 -18.00 8.40
N GLN A 246 -3.19 -17.10 8.42
CA GLN A 246 -3.08 -16.00 7.47
C GLN A 246 -2.14 -16.40 6.34
N PHE A 247 -2.70 -17.08 5.33
CA PHE A 247 -1.96 -17.55 4.15
C PHE A 247 -2.29 -16.71 2.91
N PHE A 248 -1.33 -16.59 1.98
CA PHE A 248 -1.49 -15.72 0.80
C PHE A 248 -2.72 -16.06 -0.03
N THR A 249 -3.11 -17.33 -0.11
CA THR A 249 -4.26 -17.80 -0.88
C THR A 249 -5.55 -17.09 -0.47
N SER A 250 -5.72 -16.75 0.81
CA SER A 250 -6.88 -16.02 1.35
C SER A 250 -6.93 -14.55 0.89
N TYR A 251 -5.83 -13.94 0.48
CA TYR A 251 -5.80 -12.53 0.00
C TYR A 251 -5.35 -12.41 -1.45
N TRP A 252 -5.13 -13.54 -2.12
CA TRP A 252 -4.57 -13.59 -3.47
C TRP A 252 -5.47 -12.93 -4.51
N PHE A 253 -6.79 -13.02 -4.33
CA PHE A 253 -7.75 -12.37 -5.21
C PHE A 253 -7.58 -10.84 -5.24
N SER A 254 -7.45 -10.20 -4.08
CA SER A 254 -7.26 -8.74 -3.98
C SER A 254 -6.01 -8.28 -4.73
N TRP A 255 -4.91 -9.03 -4.60
CA TRP A 255 -3.67 -8.77 -5.33
C TRP A 255 -3.83 -9.01 -6.84
N MET A 256 -4.51 -10.09 -7.22
CA MET A 256 -4.73 -10.47 -8.62
C MET A 256 -5.62 -9.47 -9.38
N LEU A 257 -6.56 -8.79 -8.71
CA LEU A 257 -7.31 -7.67 -9.30
C LEU A 257 -6.39 -6.57 -9.82
N GLY A 258 -5.35 -6.21 -9.05
CA GLY A 258 -4.32 -5.27 -9.49
C GLY A 258 -3.58 -5.74 -10.74
N ALA A 259 -3.16 -7.01 -10.74
CA ALA A 259 -2.48 -7.62 -11.88
C ALA A 259 -3.38 -7.67 -13.13
N TRP A 260 -4.67 -7.96 -12.94
CA TRP A 260 -5.68 -7.93 -14.00
C TRP A 260 -5.84 -6.53 -14.60
N ILE A 261 -5.90 -5.47 -13.78
CA ILE A 261 -5.93 -4.08 -14.25
C ILE A 261 -4.70 -3.79 -15.11
N ALA A 262 -3.52 -4.25 -14.69
CA ALA A 262 -2.29 -4.05 -15.45
C ALA A 262 -2.33 -4.73 -16.85
N ASP A 263 -2.84 -5.96 -16.95
CA ASP A 263 -2.98 -6.67 -18.23
C ASP A 263 -4.06 -6.04 -19.11
N ALA A 264 -5.21 -5.65 -18.52
CA ALA A 264 -6.28 -4.97 -19.23
C ALA A 264 -5.80 -3.64 -19.83
N LYS A 265 -5.08 -2.82 -19.05
CA LYS A 265 -4.51 -1.55 -19.52
C LYS A 265 -3.33 -1.72 -20.47
N ALA A 266 -2.65 -2.87 -20.48
CA ALA A 266 -1.61 -3.18 -21.46
C ALA A 266 -2.20 -3.61 -22.81
N ARG A 267 -3.37 -4.26 -22.81
CA ARG A 267 -4.07 -4.76 -24.02
C ARG A 267 -4.96 -3.74 -24.69
N SER A 268 -5.66 -2.90 -23.93
CA SER A 268 -6.47 -1.85 -24.52
C SER A 268 -5.55 -0.93 -25.33
N ALA A 269 -5.75 -0.89 -26.65
CA ALA A 269 -5.29 0.23 -27.46
C ALA A 269 -5.61 1.50 -26.68
N ARG A 270 -4.66 2.44 -26.65
CA ARG A 270 -4.51 3.60 -25.74
C ARG A 270 -5.75 4.50 -25.47
N GLU A 271 -6.95 4.15 -25.93
CA GLU A 271 -8.06 5.07 -26.20
C GLU A 271 -9.42 4.64 -25.62
N ALA A 272 -9.62 3.38 -25.20
CA ALA A 272 -10.92 2.96 -24.64
C ALA A 272 -11.12 3.53 -23.22
N ARG A 273 -11.97 4.56 -23.11
CA ARG A 273 -12.32 5.19 -21.82
C ARG A 273 -13.23 4.29 -21.00
N ALA A 274 -12.88 4.08 -19.74
CA ALA A 274 -13.74 3.38 -18.81
C ALA A 274 -14.96 4.25 -18.44
N PRO A 275 -16.16 3.66 -18.27
CA PRO A 275 -17.36 4.42 -17.96
C PRO A 275 -17.30 5.06 -16.56
N ALA A 276 -17.90 6.24 -16.39
CA ALA A 276 -17.92 6.96 -15.11
C ALA A 276 -18.66 6.20 -13.99
N VAL A 277 -19.55 5.27 -14.37
CA VAL A 277 -20.26 4.37 -13.44
C VAL A 277 -19.30 3.59 -12.55
N LEU A 278 -18.04 3.38 -12.96
CA LEU A 278 -17.04 2.71 -12.12
C LEU A 278 -16.72 3.47 -10.82
N TYR A 279 -16.82 4.81 -10.80
CA TYR A 279 -16.67 5.56 -9.55
C TYR A 279 -17.87 5.39 -8.63
N VAL A 280 -19.08 5.32 -9.19
CA VAL A 280 -20.31 5.05 -8.43
C VAL A 280 -20.27 3.64 -7.85
N LEU A 281 -19.88 2.65 -8.67
CA LEU A 281 -19.69 1.28 -8.25
C LEU A 281 -18.60 1.16 -7.18
N ALA A 282 -17.48 1.87 -7.35
CA ALA A 282 -16.41 1.91 -6.34
C ALA A 282 -16.93 2.47 -5.01
N ALA A 283 -17.67 3.58 -5.03
CA ALA A 283 -18.26 4.16 -3.82
C ALA A 283 -19.27 3.20 -3.16
N ALA A 284 -20.13 2.56 -3.94
CA ALA A 284 -21.10 1.58 -3.45
C ALA A 284 -20.42 0.37 -2.80
N LEU A 285 -19.37 -0.18 -3.45
CA LEU A 285 -18.58 -1.28 -2.89
C LEU A 285 -17.81 -0.85 -1.64
N ILE A 286 -17.24 0.35 -1.61
CA ILE A 286 -16.54 0.84 -0.41
C ILE A 286 -17.52 0.95 0.77
N ALA A 287 -18.71 1.52 0.54
CA ALA A 287 -19.76 1.59 1.54
C ALA A 287 -20.26 0.20 1.99
N ALA A 288 -20.47 -0.71 1.03
CA ALA A 288 -20.84 -2.10 1.34
C ALA A 288 -19.76 -2.82 2.16
N GLY A 289 -18.48 -2.56 1.90
CA GLY A 289 -17.38 -3.08 2.70
C GLY A 289 -17.38 -2.53 4.13
N CYS A 290 -17.77 -1.26 4.33
CA CYS A 290 -17.93 -0.69 5.68
C CYS A 290 -19.04 -1.39 6.48
N VAL A 291 -20.13 -1.78 5.82
CA VAL A 291 -21.21 -2.57 6.44
C VAL A 291 -20.75 -4.01 6.68
N ALA A 292 -20.11 -4.64 5.70
CA ALA A 292 -19.59 -6.00 5.80
C ALA A 292 -18.56 -6.16 6.92
N PHE A 293 -17.79 -5.10 7.22
CA PHE A 293 -16.80 -5.10 8.30
C PHE A 293 -17.41 -5.38 9.68
N HIS A 294 -18.71 -5.10 9.86
CA HIS A 294 -19.43 -5.46 11.07
C HIS A 294 -19.63 -6.98 11.23
N PHE A 295 -19.75 -7.71 10.11
CA PHE A 295 -20.00 -9.15 10.07
C PHE A 295 -18.71 -9.97 9.96
N GLY A 296 -17.63 -9.38 9.45
CA GLY A 296 -16.34 -10.04 9.37
C GLY A 296 -15.31 -9.23 8.58
N GLN A 297 -14.06 -9.25 9.06
CA GLN A 297 -12.96 -8.54 8.42
C GLN A 297 -12.67 -9.06 7.00
N TYR A 298 -12.71 -10.38 6.81
CA TYR A 298 -12.35 -11.00 5.54
C TYR A 298 -13.25 -10.59 4.39
N GLY A 299 -14.58 -10.75 4.55
CA GLY A 299 -15.55 -10.36 3.53
C GLY A 299 -15.45 -8.88 3.17
N ALA A 300 -15.27 -8.01 4.17
CA ALA A 300 -15.04 -6.59 3.98
C ALA A 300 -13.79 -6.31 3.14
N PHE A 301 -12.69 -7.03 3.37
CA PHE A 301 -11.45 -6.86 2.62
C PHE A 301 -11.63 -7.21 1.14
N GLN A 302 -12.40 -8.26 0.82
CA GLN A 302 -12.67 -8.63 -0.58
C GLN A 302 -13.55 -7.58 -1.29
N ILE A 303 -14.59 -7.09 -0.61
CA ILE A 303 -15.48 -6.06 -1.15
C ILE A 303 -14.72 -4.74 -1.36
N TRP A 304 -13.89 -4.34 -0.38
CA TRP A 304 -13.03 -3.16 -0.52
C TRP A 304 -12.02 -3.32 -1.65
N ALA A 305 -11.40 -4.50 -1.82
CA ALA A 305 -10.49 -4.74 -2.92
C ALA A 305 -11.17 -4.55 -4.29
N LEU A 306 -12.40 -5.03 -4.45
CA LEU A 306 -13.21 -4.79 -5.66
C LEU A 306 -13.50 -3.30 -5.86
N GLY A 307 -13.92 -2.60 -4.81
CA GLY A 307 -14.18 -1.15 -4.86
C GLY A 307 -12.93 -0.36 -5.26
N PHE A 308 -11.79 -0.66 -4.65
CA PHE A 308 -10.50 -0.05 -5.00
C PHE A 308 -10.02 -0.43 -6.40
N ALA A 309 -10.29 -1.65 -6.87
CA ALA A 309 -9.99 -2.06 -8.24
C ALA A 309 -10.81 -1.26 -9.26
N CYS A 310 -12.11 -1.07 -9.04
CA CYS A 310 -12.97 -0.22 -9.88
C CYS A 310 -12.46 1.24 -9.90
N TYR A 311 -12.13 1.78 -8.72
CA TYR A 311 -11.57 3.13 -8.60
C TYR A 311 -10.24 3.25 -9.36
N LEU A 312 -9.29 2.34 -9.11
CA LEU A 312 -7.96 2.39 -9.71
C LEU A 312 -8.02 2.20 -11.24
N TYR A 313 -8.85 1.28 -11.73
CA TYR A 313 -9.02 1.08 -13.17
C TYR A 313 -9.46 2.36 -13.89
N LYS A 314 -10.38 3.12 -13.28
CA LYS A 314 -10.85 4.40 -13.81
C LYS A 314 -9.83 5.53 -13.61
N ALA A 315 -9.20 5.60 -12.44
CA ALA A 315 -8.21 6.63 -12.10
C ALA A 315 -6.95 6.57 -12.99
N LEU A 316 -6.63 5.39 -13.54
CA LEU A 316 -5.51 5.17 -14.47
C LEU A 316 -5.81 5.52 -15.93
N ASP A 317 -7.04 5.90 -16.30
CA ASP A 317 -7.32 6.45 -17.62
C ASP A 317 -6.62 7.80 -17.77
N GLY A 318 -5.58 7.83 -18.61
CA GLY A 318 -4.55 8.89 -18.72
C GLY A 318 -5.01 10.27 -19.22
N ARG A 319 -6.23 10.70 -18.90
CA ARG A 319 -6.71 12.08 -19.14
C ARG A 319 -7.62 12.46 -17.99
N ASN A 320 -7.03 12.76 -16.84
CA ASN A 320 -7.73 13.42 -15.74
C ASN A 320 -8.41 14.69 -16.29
N GLY A 321 -9.72 14.58 -16.52
CA GLY A 321 -10.58 15.62 -17.06
C GLY A 321 -10.89 15.45 -18.54
N SER A 322 -11.98 14.73 -18.85
CA SER A 322 -12.83 15.23 -19.95
C SER A 322 -13.21 16.68 -19.60
N PRO A 323 -13.05 17.67 -20.50
CA PRO A 323 -13.54 19.04 -20.30
C PRO A 323 -15.05 19.12 -19.98
N ARG A 324 -15.79 18.00 -20.12
CA ARG A 324 -17.19 17.86 -19.72
C ARG A 324 -17.38 17.50 -18.24
N GLU A 325 -16.57 16.64 -17.64
CA GLU A 325 -16.59 16.38 -16.17
C GLU A 325 -16.00 17.58 -15.41
N ALA A 326 -15.02 18.24 -16.02
CA ALA A 326 -14.38 19.46 -15.55
C ALA A 326 -15.20 20.74 -15.82
N ARG A 327 -16.52 20.67 -16.01
CA ARG A 327 -17.39 21.86 -16.12
C ARG A 327 -18.25 22.12 -14.88
N GLY A 328 -18.43 21.12 -14.02
CA GLY A 328 -19.27 21.23 -12.81
C GLY A 328 -18.55 21.53 -11.49
N VAL A 329 -17.25 21.21 -11.36
CA VAL A 329 -16.52 21.41 -10.10
C VAL A 329 -15.91 22.81 -10.02
N ARG A 330 -16.18 23.56 -8.94
CA ARG A 330 -15.62 24.92 -8.75
C ARG A 330 -14.08 24.91 -8.89
N PRO A 331 -13.47 25.90 -9.58
CA PRO A 331 -12.03 25.92 -9.85
C PRO A 331 -11.16 25.89 -8.58
N LEU A 332 -11.65 26.46 -7.48
CA LEU A 332 -10.98 26.43 -6.17
C LEU A 332 -10.82 24.99 -5.62
N LEU A 333 -11.88 24.18 -5.70
CA LEU A 333 -11.86 22.79 -5.23
C LEU A 333 -10.86 21.93 -6.01
N ARG A 334 -10.62 22.25 -7.29
CA ARG A 334 -9.63 21.55 -8.12
C ARG A 334 -8.20 21.88 -7.75
N THR A 335 -7.94 23.14 -7.42
CA THR A 335 -6.60 23.56 -6.97
C THR A 335 -6.29 22.92 -5.63
N TRP A 336 -7.26 22.89 -4.71
CA TRP A 336 -7.15 22.16 -3.45
C TRP A 336 -6.93 20.66 -3.64
N ALA A 337 -7.75 19.99 -4.45
CA ALA A 337 -7.61 18.55 -4.70
C ALA A 337 -6.24 18.20 -5.31
N ARG A 338 -5.72 19.03 -6.23
CA ARG A 338 -4.37 18.88 -6.78
C ARG A 338 -3.29 19.07 -5.71
N ALA A 339 -3.41 20.09 -4.86
CA ALA A 339 -2.46 20.32 -3.77
C ALA A 339 -2.42 19.16 -2.78
N VAL A 340 -3.59 18.67 -2.35
CA VAL A 340 -3.72 17.51 -1.47
C VAL A 340 -3.11 16.26 -2.11
N SER A 341 -3.42 16.00 -3.37
CA SER A 341 -2.84 14.86 -4.09
C SER A 341 -1.31 14.94 -4.17
N ARG A 342 -0.74 16.16 -4.31
CA ARG A 342 0.72 16.34 -4.37
C ARG A 342 1.37 16.03 -3.04
N LEU A 343 0.73 16.47 -1.97
CA LEU A 343 1.16 16.18 -0.62
C LEU A 343 1.08 14.68 -0.34
N LEU A 344 -0.02 14.03 -0.69
CA LEU A 344 -0.19 12.58 -0.52
C LEU A 344 0.83 11.77 -1.32
N SER A 345 1.19 12.20 -2.53
CA SER A 345 2.23 11.54 -3.32
C SER A 345 3.59 11.55 -2.62
N ARG A 346 3.95 12.65 -1.93
CA ARG A 346 5.18 12.70 -1.11
C ARG A 346 5.15 11.71 0.06
N PHE A 347 3.99 11.50 0.68
CA PHE A 347 3.80 10.45 1.68
C PHE A 347 3.85 9.05 1.06
N GLY A 348 3.52 8.93 -0.23
CA GLY A 348 3.65 7.70 -1.02
C GLY A 348 5.09 7.19 -1.10
N ASP A 349 6.08 8.08 -1.21
CA ASP A 349 7.50 7.73 -1.37
C ASP A 349 8.05 6.90 -0.21
N PHE A 350 7.64 7.21 1.03
CA PHE A 350 8.07 6.52 2.24
C PHE A 350 6.95 5.73 2.93
N SER A 351 5.86 5.47 2.20
CA SER A 351 4.68 4.73 2.68
C SER A 351 5.05 3.37 3.27
N PHE A 352 6.03 2.68 2.68
CA PHE A 352 6.50 1.37 3.14
C PHE A 352 7.25 1.47 4.47
N SER A 353 8.18 2.41 4.61
CA SER A 353 8.82 2.72 5.89
C SER A 353 7.82 3.06 6.99
N LEU A 354 6.84 3.94 6.73
CA LEU A 354 5.80 4.27 7.71
C LEU A 354 5.02 3.03 8.13
N TYR A 355 4.64 2.20 7.17
CA TYR A 355 3.92 0.96 7.42
C TYR A 355 4.70 0.00 8.34
N LEU A 356 6.03 -0.08 8.18
CA LEU A 356 6.88 -1.02 8.90
C LEU A 356 7.16 -0.64 10.35
N ILE A 357 7.19 0.66 10.69
CA ILE A 357 7.74 1.09 11.99
C ILE A 357 6.74 1.84 12.89
N HIS A 358 5.54 2.18 12.41
CA HIS A 358 4.63 3.03 13.18
C HIS A 358 4.13 2.39 14.49
N LEU A 359 3.83 1.09 14.50
CA LEU A 359 3.31 0.39 15.68
C LEU A 359 4.27 0.41 16.89
N PRO A 360 5.53 -0.04 16.78
CA PRO A 360 6.45 -0.02 17.91
C PRO A 360 6.74 1.41 18.40
N ILE A 361 6.72 2.40 17.51
CA ILE A 361 6.80 3.81 17.90
C ILE A 361 5.59 4.21 18.75
N PHE A 362 4.37 3.90 18.32
CA PHE A 362 3.15 4.23 19.07
C PHE A 362 3.10 3.52 20.43
N VAL A 363 3.54 2.26 20.50
CA VAL A 363 3.59 1.50 21.75
C VAL A 363 4.61 2.10 22.71
N LEU A 364 5.80 2.47 22.24
CA LEU A 364 6.78 3.15 23.09
C LEU A 364 6.27 4.50 23.60
N LEU A 365 5.68 5.33 22.72
CA LEU A 365 5.11 6.61 23.13
C LEU A 365 3.99 6.43 24.17
N SER A 366 3.13 5.42 24.00
CA SER A 366 2.08 5.08 24.95
C SER A 366 2.63 4.64 26.31
N SER A 367 3.66 3.78 26.28
CA SER A 367 4.32 3.30 27.51
C SER A 367 5.03 4.44 28.25
N TRP A 368 5.68 5.35 27.51
CA TRP A 368 6.44 6.45 28.07
C TRP A 368 5.58 7.61 28.59
N LEU A 369 4.62 8.09 27.80
CA LEU A 369 3.82 9.27 28.12
C LEU A 369 2.64 8.96 29.04
N PHE A 370 2.01 7.79 28.87
CA PHE A 370 0.76 7.46 29.54
C PHE A 370 0.80 6.12 30.25
N ARG A 371 1.98 5.52 30.44
CA ARG A 371 2.11 4.24 31.17
C ARG A 371 1.18 3.17 30.58
N SER A 372 1.08 3.13 29.25
CA SER A 372 0.22 2.23 28.47
C SER A 372 -1.30 2.37 28.72
N SER A 373 -1.74 3.44 29.40
CA SER A 373 -3.16 3.70 29.63
C SER A 373 -3.86 4.32 28.43
N LEU A 374 -5.11 3.91 28.19
CA LEU A 374 -5.95 4.49 27.14
C LEU A 374 -6.43 5.87 27.54
N GLN A 375 -6.39 6.80 26.59
CA GLN A 375 -6.73 8.20 26.79
C GLN A 375 -8.15 8.50 26.31
N MET A 376 -8.88 9.32 27.08
CA MET A 376 -10.17 9.88 26.67
C MET A 376 -10.01 10.95 25.58
N SER A 377 -8.96 11.76 25.71
CA SER A 377 -8.62 12.80 24.75
C SER A 377 -8.08 12.21 23.45
N ILE A 378 -8.50 12.77 22.31
CA ILE A 378 -8.00 12.38 20.99
C ILE A 378 -6.64 13.03 20.65
N TRP A 379 -6.27 14.12 21.33
CA TRP A 379 -5.05 14.88 21.00
C TRP A 379 -3.74 14.08 21.01
N PRO A 380 -3.53 13.13 21.95
CA PRO A 380 -2.35 12.26 21.92
C PRO A 380 -2.18 11.48 20.60
N SER A 381 -3.27 11.05 19.96
CA SER A 381 -3.16 10.28 18.71
C SER A 381 -2.57 11.11 17.57
N PHE A 382 -2.90 12.41 17.51
CA PHE A 382 -2.28 13.34 16.56
C PHE A 382 -0.82 13.60 16.88
N GLY A 383 -0.48 13.78 18.16
CA GLY A 383 0.91 13.93 18.61
C GLY A 383 1.78 12.74 18.20
N TYR A 384 1.24 11.52 18.28
CA TYR A 384 1.98 10.31 17.91
C TYR A 384 2.25 10.25 16.41
N MET A 385 1.30 10.69 15.57
CA MET A 385 1.52 10.81 14.13
C MET A 385 2.61 11.83 13.79
N VAL A 386 2.67 12.94 14.53
CA VAL A 386 3.73 13.96 14.38
C VAL A 386 5.11 13.39 14.69
N VAL A 387 5.22 12.35 15.51
CA VAL A 387 6.49 11.64 15.77
C VAL A 387 6.74 10.54 14.73
N ALA A 388 5.75 9.68 14.46
CA ALA A 388 5.93 8.51 13.61
C ALA A 388 6.17 8.86 12.14
N VAL A 389 5.55 9.92 11.61
CA VAL A 389 5.70 10.32 10.21
C VAL A 389 7.12 10.82 9.90
N PRO A 390 7.72 11.75 10.68
CA PRO A 390 9.13 12.11 10.51
C PRO A 390 10.09 10.94 10.76
N ALA A 391 9.84 10.12 11.78
CA ALA A 391 10.66 8.93 12.04
C ALA A 391 10.68 7.97 10.83
N ALA A 392 9.51 7.76 10.21
CA ALA A 392 9.39 6.98 8.98
C ALA A 392 10.12 7.60 7.79
N TYR A 393 10.11 8.93 7.66
CA TYR A 393 10.88 9.62 6.63
C TYR A 393 12.39 9.45 6.84
N VAL A 394 12.88 9.55 8.08
CA VAL A 394 14.30 9.30 8.41
C VAL A 394 14.67 7.85 8.10
N PHE A 395 13.86 6.89 8.54
CA PHE A 395 14.06 5.47 8.25
C PHE A 395 14.08 5.18 6.74
N TYR A 396 13.20 5.84 5.97
CA TYR A 396 13.21 5.76 4.52
C TYR A 396 14.54 6.24 3.92
N ARG A 397 15.04 7.39 4.36
CA ARG A 397 16.29 7.96 3.83
C ARG A 397 17.51 7.10 4.17
N LEU A 398 17.52 6.49 5.35
CA LEU A 398 18.66 5.72 5.87
C LEU A 398 18.66 4.26 5.41
N VAL A 399 17.49 3.64 5.21
CA VAL A 399 17.37 2.19 4.98
C VAL A 399 16.66 1.87 3.67
N GLU A 400 15.42 2.36 3.50
CA GLU A 400 14.60 2.01 2.33
C GLU A 400 15.20 2.53 1.02
N LEU A 401 15.61 3.79 0.97
CA LEU A 401 16.15 4.40 -0.24
C LEU A 401 17.46 3.74 -0.70
N PRO A 402 18.44 3.44 0.18
CA PRO A 402 19.58 2.60 -0.17
C PRO A 402 19.18 1.21 -0.69
N ALA A 403 18.22 0.53 -0.05
CA ALA A 403 17.73 -0.76 -0.50
C ALA A 403 17.07 -0.69 -1.89
N MET A 404 16.33 0.38 -2.18
CA MET A 404 15.76 0.65 -3.50
C MET A 404 16.85 0.86 -4.57
N ARG A 405 17.91 1.61 -4.24
CA ARG A 405 19.05 1.84 -5.14
C ARG A 405 19.80 0.53 -5.41
N TRP A 406 20.01 -0.29 -4.38
CA TRP A 406 20.61 -1.61 -4.53
C TRP A 406 19.77 -2.51 -5.44
N SER A 407 18.45 -2.60 -5.19
CA SER A 407 17.51 -3.32 -6.06
C SER A 407 17.54 -2.85 -7.52
N ALA A 408 17.67 -1.54 -7.74
CA ALA A 408 17.77 -0.96 -9.09
C ALA A 408 19.08 -1.33 -9.80
N SER A 409 20.20 -1.42 -9.08
CA SER A 409 21.51 -1.78 -9.63
C SER A 409 21.57 -3.21 -10.19
N LEU A 410 20.68 -4.10 -9.71
CA LEU A 410 20.58 -5.48 -10.15
C LEU A 410 19.82 -5.65 -11.48
N ARG A 411 19.34 -4.57 -12.10
CA ARG A 411 18.71 -4.65 -13.43
C ARG A 411 19.74 -5.11 -14.46
N PRO A 412 19.40 -6.07 -15.35
CA PRO A 412 20.30 -6.49 -16.42
C PRO A 412 20.65 -5.27 -17.28
N LYS A 413 21.95 -5.01 -17.46
CA LYS A 413 22.39 -4.06 -18.48
C LYS A 413 21.93 -4.61 -19.82
N ARG A 414 21.13 -3.84 -20.57
CA ARG A 414 20.81 -4.19 -21.96
C ARG A 414 22.14 -4.27 -22.71
N ARG A 415 22.48 -5.47 -23.17
CA ARG A 415 23.55 -5.68 -24.15
C ARG A 415 23.03 -5.33 -25.53
#